data_AF-A0A7K0M4A5-F1
#
_entry.id   AF-A0A7K0M4A5-F1
#
_cell.length_a   1.000
_cell.length_b   1.000
_cell.length_c   1.000
_cell.angle_alpha   90.00
_cell.angle_beta   90.00
_cell.angle_gamma   90.00
#
_symmetry.space_group_name_H-M   'P 1'
#
loop_
_entity.id
_entity.type
_entity.pdbx_description
1 polymer ?
#
loop_
_entity_poly.entity_id
_entity_poly.type
_entity_poly.pdbx_seq_one_letter_code
_entity_poly.pdbx_strand_id
1 'polypeptide(L)'
;MALTTPDLQALEEQVPRDIARTVTRGDRIFRTLCASAAAVSLFIIGGTALFLAIKAVPALQKAGLLSFFTTSVWNPTVGDFGVLGLLIGTIIIATVSLIVAVPLAIGLALFINEYSPARIRRVLTSSVDLLAAMPSIIFGMWGFFALQAPLVGVASWLNLHLSAIPFFRLSEPDAPLLRSSFIVGTVVALMIVPIITSVSRDVMAQCPRSQCEAALALGGSRWGMIKEVLLPFGKAGI
;
A
#
# COMPACT_ATOMS: atom_id res chain seq x y z
N MET A 1 11.47 50.42 -18.64
CA MET A 1 12.89 50.46 -19.02
C MET A 1 13.06 49.45 -20.14
N ALA A 2 13.05 49.92 -21.40
CA ALA A 2 13.16 49.05 -22.56
C ALA A 2 14.60 48.58 -22.70
N LEU A 3 14.81 47.28 -22.85
CA LEU A 3 16.14 46.69 -23.08
C LEU A 3 16.71 47.32 -24.37
N THR A 4 17.93 47.82 -24.29
CA THR A 4 18.59 48.42 -25.45
C THR A 4 19.06 47.31 -26.40
N THR A 5 19.19 47.61 -27.70
CA THR A 5 19.72 46.65 -28.70
C THR A 5 21.01 45.92 -28.29
N PRO A 6 21.98 46.54 -27.59
CA PRO A 6 23.14 45.80 -27.07
C PRO A 6 22.80 44.80 -25.95
N ASP A 7 21.77 45.05 -25.14
CA ASP A 7 21.34 44.11 -24.08
C ASP A 7 20.72 42.84 -24.68
N LEU A 8 20.04 42.96 -25.82
CA LEU A 8 19.45 41.82 -26.54
C LEU A 8 20.52 40.97 -27.22
N GLN A 9 21.54 41.60 -27.81
CA GLN A 9 22.68 40.90 -28.40
C GLN A 9 23.49 40.13 -27.35
N ALA A 10 23.67 40.70 -26.15
CA ALA A 10 24.35 40.03 -25.05
C ALA A 10 23.60 38.79 -24.52
N LEU A 11 22.29 38.68 -24.77
CA LEU A 11 21.49 37.49 -24.44
C LEU A 11 21.55 36.43 -25.55
N GLU A 12 21.62 36.84 -26.82
CA GLU A 12 21.80 35.93 -27.97
C GLU A 12 23.20 35.27 -27.97
N GLU A 13 24.20 35.95 -27.43
CA GLU A 13 25.59 35.45 -27.36
C GLU A 13 25.86 34.51 -26.15
N GLN A 14 24.86 34.28 -25.29
CA GLN A 14 24.98 33.31 -24.20
C GLN A 14 24.88 31.88 -24.74
N VAL A 15 25.98 31.40 -25.31
CA VAL A 15 26.18 29.97 -25.61
C VAL A 15 26.02 29.19 -24.30
N PRO A 16 25.21 28.10 -24.29
CA PRO A 16 25.07 27.26 -23.11
C PRO A 16 26.45 26.88 -22.58
N ARG A 17 26.77 27.30 -21.36
CA ARG A 17 28.06 26.99 -20.75
C ARG A 17 28.13 25.49 -20.54
N ASP A 18 28.96 24.80 -21.33
CA ASP A 18 29.12 23.35 -21.22
C ASP A 18 29.83 23.04 -19.90
N ILE A 19 29.03 22.71 -18.88
CA ILE A 19 29.54 22.40 -17.54
C ILE A 19 30.14 21.00 -17.64
N ALA A 20 31.41 20.91 -18.07
CA ALA A 20 32.14 19.65 -18.13
C ALA A 20 32.12 18.99 -16.75
N ARG A 21 31.32 17.92 -16.62
CA ARG A 21 31.12 17.21 -15.36
C ARG A 21 32.36 16.39 -15.05
N THR A 22 33.35 16.98 -14.40
CA THR A 22 34.54 16.25 -13.94
C THR A 22 34.14 15.32 -12.79
N VAL A 23 34.08 14.02 -13.06
CA VAL A 23 33.81 13.01 -12.04
C VAL A 23 34.94 13.03 -11.02
N THR A 24 34.66 13.51 -9.81
CA THR A 24 35.66 13.57 -8.75
C THR A 24 35.94 12.17 -8.18
N ARG A 25 37.05 12.01 -7.44
CA ARG A 25 37.32 10.75 -6.72
C ARG A 25 36.19 10.40 -5.74
N GLY A 26 35.60 11.41 -5.10
CA GLY A 26 34.43 11.26 -4.23
C GLY A 26 33.23 10.71 -4.98
N ASP A 27 32.91 11.26 -6.15
CA ASP A 27 31.80 10.76 -6.99
C ASP A 27 32.00 9.31 -7.42
N ARG A 28 33.25 8.93 -7.72
CA ARG A 28 33.57 7.54 -8.09
C ARG A 28 33.38 6.60 -6.91
N ILE A 29 33.90 6.95 -5.72
CA ILE A 29 33.74 6.14 -4.50
C ILE A 29 32.26 5.98 -4.15
N PHE A 30 31.51 7.10 -4.14
CA PHE A 30 30.07 7.10 -3.86
C PHE A 30 29.32 6.22 -4.85
N ARG A 31 29.58 6.39 -6.16
CA ARG A 31 28.94 5.58 -7.21
C ARG A 31 29.26 4.10 -7.05
N THR A 32 30.52 3.73 -6.78
CA THR A 32 30.88 2.33 -6.56
C THR A 32 30.24 1.76 -5.30
N LEU A 33 30.13 2.55 -4.22
CA LEU A 33 29.49 2.12 -2.99
C LEU A 33 28.00 1.86 -3.22
N CYS A 34 27.27 2.81 -3.80
CA CYS A 34 25.86 2.65 -4.15
C CYS A 34 25.63 1.48 -5.10
N ALA A 35 26.45 1.35 -6.16
CA ALA A 35 26.35 0.25 -7.12
C ALA A 35 26.63 -1.11 -6.47
N SER A 36 27.62 -1.18 -5.58
CA SER A 36 27.96 -2.41 -4.85
C SER A 36 26.86 -2.80 -3.86
N ALA A 37 26.29 -1.85 -3.13
CA ALA A 37 25.15 -2.09 -2.24
C ALA A 37 23.93 -2.60 -3.02
N ALA A 38 23.62 -1.98 -4.16
CA ALA A 38 22.54 -2.44 -5.04
C ALA A 38 22.83 -3.85 -5.59
N ALA A 39 24.06 -4.13 -6.02
CA ALA A 39 24.46 -5.45 -6.50
C ALA A 39 24.37 -6.53 -5.41
N VAL A 40 24.81 -6.23 -4.19
CA VAL A 40 24.67 -7.13 -3.03
C VAL A 40 23.21 -7.38 -2.70
N SER A 41 22.36 -6.34 -2.71
CA SER A 41 20.92 -6.50 -2.49
C SER A 41 20.29 -7.39 -3.56
N LEU A 42 20.59 -7.15 -4.84
CA LEU A 42 20.11 -7.98 -5.94
C LEU A 42 20.61 -9.43 -5.82
N PHE A 43 21.87 -9.62 -5.41
CA PHE A 43 22.44 -10.94 -5.18
C PHE A 43 21.71 -11.69 -4.05
N ILE A 44 21.42 -11.02 -2.92
CA ILE A 44 20.69 -11.63 -1.80
C ILE A 44 19.26 -11.98 -2.23
N ILE A 45 18.55 -11.06 -2.90
CA ILE A 45 17.17 -11.29 -3.37
C ILE A 45 17.14 -12.44 -4.39
N GLY A 46 18.01 -12.40 -5.40
CA GLY A 46 18.11 -13.45 -6.41
C GLY A 46 18.54 -14.80 -5.83
N GLY A 47 19.50 -14.79 -4.90
CA GLY A 47 19.95 -15.97 -4.17
C GLY A 47 18.84 -16.58 -3.31
N THR A 48 18.04 -15.74 -2.63
CA THR A 48 16.88 -16.20 -1.85
C THR A 48 15.80 -16.79 -2.76
N ALA A 49 15.49 -16.14 -3.88
CA ALA A 49 14.53 -16.65 -4.86
C ALA A 49 14.97 -17.99 -5.43
N LEU A 50 16.25 -18.13 -5.80
CA LEU A 50 16.83 -19.38 -6.29
C LEU A 50 16.80 -20.47 -5.22
N PHE A 51 17.20 -20.14 -3.99
CA PHE A 51 17.17 -21.07 -2.85
C PHE A 51 15.76 -21.61 -2.60
N LEU A 52 14.75 -20.73 -2.59
CA LEU A 52 13.34 -21.12 -2.42
C LEU A 52 12.84 -21.96 -3.59
N ALA A 53 13.23 -21.62 -4.83
CA ALA A 53 12.87 -22.41 -6.01
C ALA A 53 13.42 -23.84 -5.92
N ILE A 54 14.69 -24.01 -5.53
CA ILE A 54 15.30 -25.33 -5.33
C ILE A 54 14.59 -26.10 -4.20
N LYS A 55 14.27 -25.42 -3.10
CA LYS A 55 13.57 -26.04 -1.95
C LYS A 55 12.11 -26.39 -2.23
N ALA A 56 11.48 -25.77 -3.21
CA ALA A 56 10.11 -26.10 -3.63
C ALA A 56 10.03 -27.38 -4.47
N VAL A 57 11.11 -27.77 -5.16
CA VAL A 57 11.12 -28.94 -6.08
C VAL A 57 10.62 -30.24 -5.45
N PRO A 58 11.08 -30.66 -4.24
CA PRO A 58 10.60 -31.91 -3.63
C PRO A 58 9.10 -31.90 -3.33
N ALA A 59 8.56 -30.73 -2.94
CA ALA A 59 7.12 -30.58 -2.68
C ALA A 59 6.31 -30.68 -3.98
N LEU A 60 6.78 -30.04 -5.07
CA LEU A 60 6.17 -30.09 -6.40
C LEU A 60 6.21 -31.50 -7.00
N GLN A 61 7.32 -32.21 -6.82
CA GLN A 61 7.47 -33.60 -7.28
C GLN A 61 6.51 -34.54 -6.54
N LYS A 62 6.36 -34.37 -5.22
CA LYS A 62 5.47 -35.20 -4.40
C LYS A 62 3.99 -34.90 -4.67
N ALA A 63 3.64 -33.63 -4.87
CA ALA A 63 2.27 -33.23 -5.15
C ALA A 63 1.85 -33.54 -6.60
N GLY A 64 2.75 -33.38 -7.56
CA GLY A 64 2.44 -33.30 -9.00
C GLY A 64 2.04 -31.86 -9.39
N LEU A 65 2.49 -31.38 -10.56
CA LEU A 65 2.29 -29.98 -10.97
C LEU A 65 0.80 -29.59 -11.07
N LEU A 66 -0.03 -30.42 -11.70
CA LEU A 66 -1.47 -30.12 -11.88
C LEU A 66 -2.24 -30.18 -10.56
N SER A 67 -1.98 -31.19 -9.75
CA SER A 67 -2.57 -31.39 -8.42
C SER A 67 -2.11 -30.32 -7.44
N PHE A 68 -0.88 -29.81 -7.55
CA PHE A 68 -0.41 -28.70 -6.72
C PHE A 68 -1.27 -27.44 -6.91
N PHE A 69 -1.67 -27.12 -8.15
CA PHE A 69 -2.48 -25.94 -8.44
C PHE A 69 -3.99 -26.16 -8.34
N THR A 70 -4.49 -27.40 -8.41
CA THR A 70 -5.93 -27.70 -8.36
C THR A 70 -6.42 -28.18 -7.01
N THR A 71 -5.55 -28.76 -6.18
CA THR A 71 -5.90 -29.23 -4.84
C THR A 71 -6.01 -28.05 -3.87
N SER A 72 -7.08 -28.02 -3.09
CA SER A 72 -7.34 -26.99 -2.07
C SER A 72 -6.78 -27.35 -0.69
N VAL A 73 -6.43 -28.61 -0.47
CA VAL A 73 -5.93 -29.13 0.81
C VAL A 73 -4.42 -28.92 0.92
N TRP A 74 -3.99 -28.28 2.00
CA TRP A 74 -2.59 -28.15 2.38
C TRP A 74 -2.33 -28.94 3.67
N ASN A 75 -1.75 -30.13 3.54
CA ASN A 75 -1.41 -31.01 4.66
C ASN A 75 0.00 -31.61 4.51
N PRO A 76 1.04 -30.90 5.03
CA PRO A 76 2.42 -31.37 4.98
C PRO A 76 2.67 -32.70 5.70
N THR A 77 1.86 -33.03 6.71
CA THR A 77 1.99 -34.24 7.53
C THR A 77 1.73 -35.50 6.71
N VAL A 78 0.71 -35.47 5.85
CA VAL A 78 0.35 -36.58 4.97
C VAL A 78 1.02 -36.44 3.59
N GLY A 79 1.52 -35.25 3.28
CA GLY A 79 2.25 -34.96 2.03
C GLY A 79 1.39 -34.43 0.90
N ASP A 80 0.20 -33.92 1.22
CA ASP A 80 -0.68 -33.24 0.29
C ASP A 80 -0.31 -31.76 0.23
N PHE A 81 0.20 -31.31 -0.91
CA PHE A 81 0.56 -29.91 -1.12
C PHE A 81 -0.32 -29.32 -2.21
N GLY A 82 -1.47 -28.76 -1.83
CA GLY A 82 -2.36 -27.99 -2.71
C GLY A 82 -2.35 -26.50 -2.36
N VAL A 83 -2.11 -25.64 -3.36
CA VAL A 83 -2.00 -24.18 -3.15
C VAL A 83 -3.32 -23.45 -3.42
N LEU A 84 -4.31 -24.09 -4.04
CA LEU A 84 -5.54 -23.41 -4.49
C LEU A 84 -6.30 -22.76 -3.34
N GLY A 85 -6.43 -23.47 -2.21
CA GLY A 85 -7.11 -22.95 -1.01
C GLY A 85 -6.38 -21.74 -0.43
N LEU A 86 -5.05 -21.76 -0.43
CA LEU A 86 -4.22 -20.66 0.05
C LEU A 86 -4.33 -19.43 -0.86
N LEU A 87 -4.35 -19.63 -2.19
CA LEU A 87 -4.52 -18.55 -3.16
C LEU A 87 -5.89 -17.89 -3.03
N ILE A 88 -6.96 -18.69 -3.03
CA ILE A 88 -8.33 -18.18 -2.90
C ILE A 88 -8.50 -17.48 -1.55
N GLY A 89 -8.02 -18.08 -0.45
CA GLY A 89 -8.06 -17.46 0.86
C GLY A 89 -7.35 -16.09 0.91
N THR A 90 -6.18 -16.00 0.29
CA THR A 90 -5.41 -14.74 0.21
C THR A 90 -6.17 -13.67 -0.58
N ILE A 91 -6.78 -14.03 -1.72
CA ILE A 91 -7.57 -13.10 -2.54
C ILE A 91 -8.80 -12.61 -1.77
N ILE A 92 -9.49 -13.50 -1.07
CA ILE A 92 -10.65 -13.15 -0.24
C ILE A 92 -10.24 -12.16 0.86
N ILE A 93 -9.18 -12.49 1.62
CA ILE A 93 -8.67 -11.63 2.69
C ILE A 93 -8.26 -10.26 2.13
N ALA A 94 -7.50 -10.23 1.03
CA ALA A 94 -7.07 -9.00 0.39
C ALA A 94 -8.25 -8.15 -0.07
N THR A 95 -9.27 -8.77 -0.67
CA THR A 95 -10.48 -8.07 -1.14
C THR A 95 -11.25 -7.44 0.02
N VAL A 96 -11.53 -8.21 1.07
CA VAL A 96 -12.18 -7.69 2.28
C VAL A 96 -11.36 -6.55 2.89
N SER A 97 -10.04 -6.74 2.97
CA SER A 97 -9.12 -5.73 3.52
C SER A 97 -9.20 -4.41 2.76
N LEU A 98 -9.15 -4.46 1.42
CA LEU A 98 -9.21 -3.27 0.57
C LEU A 98 -10.56 -2.57 0.64
N ILE A 99 -11.66 -3.32 0.61
CA ILE A 99 -13.02 -2.76 0.71
C ILE A 99 -13.20 -1.97 2.01
N VAL A 100 -12.61 -2.43 3.11
CA VAL A 100 -12.68 -1.75 4.41
C VAL A 100 -11.64 -0.62 4.50
N ALA A 101 -10.39 -0.89 4.14
CA ALA A 101 -9.28 0.01 4.38
C ALA A 101 -9.29 1.23 3.46
N VAL A 102 -9.56 1.06 2.16
CA VAL A 102 -9.48 2.14 1.17
C VAL A 102 -10.41 3.31 1.52
N PRO A 103 -11.74 3.13 1.74
CA PRO A 103 -12.60 4.25 2.07
C PRO A 103 -12.24 4.91 3.41
N LEU A 104 -11.84 4.13 4.42
CA LEU A 104 -11.40 4.65 5.71
C LEU A 104 -10.12 5.48 5.60
N ALA A 105 -9.13 4.97 4.86
CA ALA A 105 -7.84 5.61 4.69
C ALA A 105 -7.93 6.87 3.83
N ILE A 106 -8.70 6.85 2.74
CA ILE A 106 -8.95 8.04 1.92
C ILE A 106 -9.71 9.09 2.74
N GLY A 107 -10.73 8.69 3.50
CA GLY A 107 -11.47 9.59 4.38
C GLY A 107 -10.57 10.25 5.43
N LEU A 108 -9.70 9.46 6.06
CA LEU A 108 -8.73 9.96 7.04
C LEU A 108 -7.70 10.90 6.40
N ALA A 109 -7.18 10.55 5.22
CA ALA A 109 -6.21 11.37 4.48
C ALA A 109 -6.82 12.70 4.05
N LEU A 110 -8.05 12.69 3.51
CA LEU A 110 -8.80 13.90 3.17
C LEU A 110 -9.05 14.79 4.39
N PHE A 111 -9.44 14.19 5.51
CA PHE A 111 -9.66 14.92 6.75
C PHE A 111 -8.36 15.59 7.23
N ILE A 112 -7.25 14.85 7.27
CA ILE A 112 -5.95 15.35 7.69
C ILE A 112 -5.45 16.46 6.75
N ASN A 113 -5.62 16.30 5.44
CA ASN A 113 -5.08 17.22 4.44
C ASN A 113 -5.91 18.53 4.33
N GLU A 114 -7.24 18.43 4.27
CA GLU A 114 -8.11 19.58 3.90
C GLU A 114 -9.02 20.09 5.02
N TYR A 115 -9.37 19.25 6.00
CA TYR A 115 -10.29 19.66 7.07
C TYR A 115 -9.59 19.95 8.41
N SER A 116 -8.41 19.40 8.64
CA SER A 116 -7.74 19.46 9.93
C SER A 116 -7.03 20.81 10.18
N PRO A 117 -7.22 21.45 11.36
CA PRO A 117 -6.46 22.63 11.73
C PRO A 117 -4.98 22.27 11.97
N ALA A 118 -4.08 23.23 11.76
CA ALA A 118 -2.62 23.00 11.69
C ALA A 118 -2.04 22.20 12.88
N ARG A 119 -2.55 22.41 14.11
CA ARG A 119 -2.10 21.67 15.31
C ARG A 119 -2.53 20.20 15.29
N ILE A 120 -3.80 19.94 14.96
CA ILE A 120 -4.35 18.58 14.92
C ILE A 120 -3.73 17.81 13.76
N ARG A 121 -3.53 18.46 12.60
CA ARG A 121 -2.87 17.85 11.45
C ARG A 121 -1.52 17.27 11.81
N ARG A 122 -0.69 18.01 12.56
CA ARG A 122 0.64 17.55 12.99
C ARG A 122 0.53 16.30 13.85
N VAL A 123 -0.35 16.31 14.86
CA VAL A 123 -0.54 15.16 15.76
C VAL A 123 -1.06 13.94 15.00
N LEU A 124 -2.10 14.10 14.18
CA LEU A 124 -2.66 13.00 13.40
C LEU A 124 -1.66 12.43 12.39
N THR A 125 -0.91 13.29 11.72
CA THR A 125 0.16 12.90 10.79
C THR A 125 1.19 12.04 11.51
N SER A 126 1.71 12.52 12.63
CA SER A 126 2.66 11.76 13.45
C SER A 126 2.07 10.44 13.95
N SER A 127 0.82 10.42 14.43
CA SER A 127 0.18 9.18 14.88
C SER A 127 0.02 8.16 13.75
N VAL A 128 -0.42 8.59 12.56
CA VAL A 128 -0.57 7.72 11.38
C VAL A 128 0.78 7.17 10.94
N ASP A 129 1.81 8.02 10.87
CA ASP A 129 3.14 7.60 10.44
C ASP A 129 3.80 6.66 11.48
N LEU A 130 3.57 6.90 12.77
CA LEU A 130 4.00 5.98 13.84
C LEU A 130 3.26 4.64 13.77
N LEU A 131 1.95 4.65 13.52
CA LEU A 131 1.16 3.42 13.32
C LEU A 131 1.65 2.65 12.09
N ALA A 132 1.98 3.33 10.99
CA ALA A 132 2.52 2.71 9.79
C ALA A 132 3.91 2.07 10.01
N ALA A 133 4.67 2.57 10.97
CA ALA A 133 5.98 2.02 11.35
C ALA A 133 5.91 0.86 12.34
N MET A 134 4.75 0.57 12.95
CA MET A 134 4.62 -0.52 13.91
C MET A 134 4.82 -1.89 13.24
N PRO A 135 5.51 -2.84 13.90
CA PRO A 135 5.65 -4.21 13.41
C PRO A 135 4.28 -4.87 13.13
N SER A 136 4.16 -5.53 11.98
CA SER A 136 2.93 -6.20 11.55
C SER A 136 2.44 -7.27 12.51
N ILE A 137 3.35 -7.96 13.21
CA ILE A 137 3.00 -8.98 14.21
C ILE A 137 2.18 -8.41 15.37
N ILE A 138 2.40 -7.14 15.74
CA ILE A 138 1.66 -6.47 16.81
C ILE A 138 0.22 -6.27 16.35
N PHE A 139 0.00 -5.76 15.15
CA PHE A 139 -1.36 -5.61 14.58
C PHE A 139 -2.06 -6.96 14.44
N GLY A 140 -1.36 -8.00 13.98
CA GLY A 140 -1.94 -9.33 13.83
C GLY A 140 -2.41 -9.91 15.17
N MET A 141 -1.56 -9.86 16.19
CA MET A 141 -1.87 -10.40 17.52
C MET A 141 -2.87 -9.53 18.28
N TRP A 142 -2.73 -8.20 18.24
CA TRP A 142 -3.70 -7.28 18.83
C TRP A 142 -5.07 -7.42 18.15
N GLY A 143 -5.10 -7.47 16.82
CA GLY A 143 -6.34 -7.62 16.06
C GLY A 143 -7.04 -8.93 16.38
N PHE A 144 -6.27 -10.01 16.55
CA PHE A 144 -6.82 -11.29 17.03
C PHE A 144 -7.49 -11.14 18.40
N PHE A 145 -6.81 -10.58 19.42
CA PHE A 145 -7.39 -10.49 20.77
C PHE A 145 -8.48 -9.42 20.92
N ALA A 146 -8.32 -8.27 20.27
CA ALA A 146 -9.19 -7.12 20.45
C ALA A 146 -10.43 -7.17 19.58
N LEU A 147 -10.33 -7.68 18.34
CA LEU A 147 -11.45 -7.67 17.39
C LEU A 147 -12.27 -8.95 17.40
N GLN A 148 -11.77 -10.05 17.99
CA GLN A 148 -12.50 -11.31 18.02
C GLN A 148 -13.88 -11.17 18.69
N ALA A 149 -13.93 -10.71 19.94
CA ALA A 149 -15.20 -10.58 20.67
C ALA A 149 -16.24 -9.67 19.96
N PRO A 150 -15.89 -8.45 19.53
CA PRO A 150 -16.87 -7.55 18.89
C PRO A 150 -17.25 -7.98 17.45
N LEU A 151 -16.34 -8.57 16.69
CA LEU A 151 -16.63 -8.93 15.29
C LEU A 151 -17.32 -10.29 15.14
N VAL A 152 -17.29 -11.17 16.15
CA VAL A 152 -17.96 -12.48 16.07
C VAL A 152 -19.46 -12.36 15.80
N GLY A 153 -20.15 -11.40 16.44
CA GLY A 153 -21.57 -11.16 16.21
C GLY A 153 -21.87 -10.71 14.77
N VAL A 154 -21.06 -9.78 14.26
CA VAL A 154 -21.16 -9.27 12.88
C VAL A 154 -20.82 -10.37 11.88
N ALA A 155 -19.74 -11.12 12.10
CA ALA A 155 -19.31 -12.22 11.25
C ALA A 155 -20.36 -13.34 11.20
N SER A 156 -21.00 -13.66 12.33
CA SER A 156 -22.11 -14.61 12.40
C SER A 156 -23.32 -14.12 11.61
N TRP A 157 -23.71 -12.85 11.78
CA TRP A 157 -24.81 -12.26 11.02
C TRP A 157 -24.54 -12.27 9.51
N LEU A 158 -23.34 -11.86 9.09
CA LEU A 158 -22.94 -11.90 7.68
C LEU A 158 -22.89 -13.31 7.13
N ASN A 159 -22.45 -14.29 7.92
CA ASN A 159 -22.48 -15.68 7.49
C ASN A 159 -23.92 -16.17 7.29
N LEU A 160 -24.84 -15.87 8.21
CA LEU A 160 -26.24 -16.29 8.12
C LEU A 160 -26.98 -15.67 6.92
N HIS A 161 -26.73 -14.38 6.64
CA HIS A 161 -27.47 -13.64 5.60
C HIS A 161 -26.76 -13.59 4.24
N LEU A 162 -25.44 -13.61 4.23
CA LEU A 162 -24.61 -13.47 3.02
C LEU A 162 -23.73 -14.71 2.76
N SER A 163 -24.09 -15.89 3.30
CA SER A 163 -23.45 -17.16 2.94
C SER A 163 -23.51 -17.47 1.45
N ALA A 164 -24.32 -16.79 0.64
CA ALA A 164 -24.27 -16.93 -0.82
C ALA A 164 -22.93 -16.44 -1.42
N ILE A 165 -22.27 -15.49 -0.74
CA ILE A 165 -21.04 -14.86 -1.22
C ILE A 165 -19.82 -15.57 -0.59
N PRO A 166 -18.84 -16.05 -1.39
CA PRO A 166 -17.68 -16.79 -0.90
C PRO A 166 -16.87 -16.06 0.18
N PHE A 167 -16.87 -14.72 0.18
CA PHE A 167 -16.14 -13.89 1.15
C PHE A 167 -16.66 -14.03 2.59
N PHE A 168 -17.94 -14.35 2.78
CA PHE A 168 -18.58 -14.47 4.09
C PHE A 168 -18.89 -15.92 4.48
N ARG A 169 -18.55 -16.88 3.62
CA ARG A 169 -18.63 -18.31 3.93
C ARG A 169 -17.52 -18.69 4.91
N LEU A 170 -17.89 -19.37 5.98
CA LEU A 170 -16.96 -20.11 6.80
C LEU A 170 -16.44 -21.29 5.94
N SER A 171 -15.13 -21.44 5.81
CA SER A 171 -14.52 -22.49 4.98
C SER A 171 -14.80 -23.91 5.51
N GLU A 172 -15.28 -24.03 6.75
CA GLU A 172 -15.54 -25.28 7.46
C GLU A 172 -16.76 -25.05 8.39
N PRO A 173 -17.82 -25.88 8.35
CA PRO A 173 -19.03 -25.72 9.16
C PRO A 173 -18.78 -25.72 10.68
N ASP A 174 -17.72 -26.40 11.11
CA ASP A 174 -17.33 -26.56 12.53
C ASP A 174 -16.02 -25.83 12.89
N ALA A 175 -15.46 -25.04 11.97
CA ALA A 175 -14.26 -24.27 12.30
C ALA A 175 -14.60 -23.18 13.32
N PRO A 176 -13.70 -22.92 14.29
CA PRO A 176 -13.86 -21.80 15.19
C PRO A 176 -14.10 -20.53 14.37
N LEU A 177 -15.10 -19.72 14.72
CA LEU A 177 -15.44 -18.46 14.06
C LEU A 177 -14.23 -17.50 13.93
N LEU A 178 -13.18 -17.75 14.71
CA LEU A 178 -11.84 -17.16 14.63
C LEU A 178 -11.13 -17.36 13.27
N ARG A 179 -11.53 -18.35 12.46
CA ARG A 179 -10.99 -18.60 11.10
C ARG A 179 -11.79 -17.91 10.00
N SER A 180 -12.77 -17.08 10.34
CA SER A 180 -13.52 -16.33 9.33
C SER A 180 -12.59 -15.39 8.57
N SER A 181 -12.53 -15.55 7.25
CA SER A 181 -11.75 -14.67 6.35
C SER A 181 -12.12 -13.20 6.49
N PHE A 182 -13.34 -12.90 6.96
CA PHE A 182 -13.79 -11.54 7.25
C PHE A 182 -13.05 -10.91 8.44
N ILE A 183 -12.89 -11.64 9.55
CA ILE A 183 -12.19 -11.13 10.74
C ILE A 183 -10.72 -10.91 10.41
N VAL A 184 -10.09 -11.89 9.76
CA VAL A 184 -8.68 -11.79 9.33
C VAL A 184 -8.51 -10.62 8.33
N GLY A 185 -9.41 -10.49 7.35
CA GLY A 185 -9.41 -9.36 6.42
C GLY A 185 -9.60 -8.01 7.10
N THR A 186 -10.43 -7.93 8.16
CA THR A 186 -10.61 -6.68 8.91
C THR A 186 -9.37 -6.32 9.74
N VAL A 187 -8.70 -7.31 10.34
CA VAL A 187 -7.42 -7.09 11.03
C VAL A 187 -6.36 -6.58 10.06
N VAL A 188 -6.25 -7.21 8.88
CA VAL A 188 -5.34 -6.77 7.82
C VAL A 188 -5.72 -5.37 7.31
N ALA A 189 -7.02 -5.05 7.21
CA ALA A 189 -7.49 -3.71 6.87
C ALA A 189 -6.92 -2.66 7.82
N LEU A 190 -7.01 -2.89 9.13
CA LEU A 190 -6.47 -1.96 10.14
C LEU A 190 -4.95 -1.78 10.04
N MET A 191 -4.23 -2.81 9.60
CA MET A 191 -2.79 -2.74 9.39
C MET A 191 -2.41 -1.90 8.16
N ILE A 192 -3.19 -1.98 7.07
CA ILE A 192 -2.90 -1.25 5.83
C ILE A 192 -3.47 0.19 5.82
N VAL A 193 -4.48 0.50 6.66
CA VAL A 193 -5.08 1.85 6.76
C VAL A 193 -4.04 2.94 6.99
N PRO A 194 -3.10 2.83 7.96
CA PRO A 194 -2.11 3.88 8.21
C PRO A 194 -1.18 4.11 7.00
N ILE A 195 -0.80 3.03 6.32
CA ILE A 195 0.07 3.09 5.13
C ILE A 195 -0.65 3.80 3.99
N ILE A 196 -1.87 3.37 3.66
CA ILE A 196 -2.69 4.00 2.60
C ILE A 196 -2.96 5.47 2.94
N THR A 197 -3.24 5.78 4.21
CA THR A 197 -3.49 7.16 4.67
C THR A 197 -2.26 8.03 4.46
N SER A 198 -1.08 7.56 4.85
CA SER A 198 0.19 8.30 4.72
C SER A 198 0.52 8.58 3.25
N VAL A 199 0.45 7.54 2.40
CA VAL A 199 0.68 7.69 0.95
C VAL A 199 -0.34 8.61 0.30
N SER A 200 -1.63 8.41 0.58
CA SER A 200 -2.72 9.22 -0.01
C SER A 200 -2.58 10.69 0.39
N ARG A 201 -2.23 10.98 1.65
CA ARG A 201 -1.97 12.34 2.14
C ARG A 201 -0.80 12.98 1.40
N ASP A 202 0.31 12.26 1.24
CA ASP A 202 1.51 12.78 0.59
C ASP A 202 1.30 13.05 -0.90
N VAL A 203 0.48 12.23 -1.57
CA VAL A 203 0.03 12.47 -2.95
C VAL A 203 -0.88 13.70 -3.03
N MET A 204 -1.88 13.81 -2.16
CA MET A 204 -2.79 14.96 -2.13
C MET A 204 -2.07 16.27 -1.79
N ALA A 205 -1.04 16.23 -0.94
CA ALA A 205 -0.24 17.39 -0.58
C ALA A 205 0.57 17.95 -1.76
N GLN A 206 0.80 17.17 -2.82
CA GLN A 206 1.50 17.59 -4.04
C GLN A 206 0.58 18.34 -5.02
N CYS A 207 -0.74 18.39 -4.79
CA CYS A 207 -1.66 19.12 -5.64
C CYS A 207 -1.32 20.61 -5.68
N PRO A 208 -1.19 21.24 -6.88
CA PRO A 208 -0.89 22.66 -6.99
C PRO A 208 -1.91 23.51 -6.24
N ARG A 209 -1.47 24.25 -5.21
CA ARG A 209 -2.36 25.08 -4.38
C ARG A 209 -3.12 26.12 -5.20
N SER A 210 -2.50 26.63 -6.28
CA SER A 210 -3.14 27.58 -7.20
C SER A 210 -4.42 27.03 -7.85
N GLN A 211 -4.47 25.73 -8.16
CA GLN A 211 -5.67 25.11 -8.72
C GLN A 211 -6.78 24.96 -7.67
N CYS A 212 -6.42 24.60 -6.44
CA CYS A 212 -7.38 24.50 -5.34
C CYS A 212 -7.95 25.87 -4.96
N GLU A 213 -7.10 26.90 -4.87
CA GLU A 213 -7.50 28.26 -4.54
C GLU A 213 -8.35 28.89 -5.65
N ALA A 214 -8.02 28.64 -6.93
CA ALA A 214 -8.84 29.08 -8.06
C ALA A 214 -10.24 28.45 -8.04
N ALA A 215 -10.36 27.16 -7.73
CA ALA A 215 -11.66 26.49 -7.63
C ALA A 215 -12.55 27.10 -6.52
N LEU A 216 -11.95 27.48 -5.39
CA LEU A 216 -12.66 28.19 -4.31
C LEU A 216 -13.02 29.63 -4.73
N ALA A 217 -12.13 30.33 -5.44
CA ALA A 217 -12.35 31.71 -5.91
C ALA A 217 -13.48 31.81 -6.96
N LEU A 218 -13.70 30.76 -7.75
CA LEU A 218 -14.83 30.65 -8.69
C LEU A 218 -16.18 30.37 -8.00
N GLY A 219 -16.22 30.38 -6.66
CA GLY A 219 -17.43 30.10 -5.88
C GLY A 219 -17.64 28.62 -5.53
N GLY A 220 -16.65 27.77 -5.77
CA GLY A 220 -16.71 26.36 -5.40
C GLY A 220 -16.69 26.16 -3.88
N SER A 221 -17.46 25.18 -3.39
CA SER A 221 -17.36 24.74 -1.99
C SER A 221 -16.09 23.92 -1.77
N ARG A 222 -15.66 23.76 -0.51
CA ARG A 222 -14.50 22.88 -0.18
C ARG A 222 -14.70 21.46 -0.71
N TRP A 223 -15.91 20.91 -0.60
CA TRP A 223 -16.21 19.59 -1.16
C TRP A 223 -16.16 19.57 -2.69
N GLY A 224 -16.63 20.64 -3.34
CA GLY A 224 -16.50 20.81 -4.79
C GLY A 224 -15.03 20.83 -5.24
N MET A 225 -14.18 21.60 -4.56
CA MET A 225 -12.74 21.63 -4.83
C MET A 225 -12.08 20.26 -4.61
N ILE A 226 -12.44 19.54 -3.54
CA ILE A 226 -11.92 18.19 -3.27
C ILE A 226 -12.31 17.23 -4.39
N LYS A 227 -13.57 17.22 -4.80
CA LYS A 227 -14.10 16.27 -5.78
C LYS A 227 -13.62 16.53 -7.20
N GLU A 228 -13.51 17.80 -7.59
CA GLU A 228 -13.22 18.20 -8.98
C GLU A 228 -11.74 18.49 -9.25
N VAL A 229 -10.95 18.81 -8.22
CA VAL A 229 -9.51 19.14 -8.37
C VAL A 229 -8.62 18.15 -7.63
N LEU A 230 -8.81 18.04 -6.31
CA LEU A 230 -7.87 17.29 -5.47
C LEU A 230 -7.91 15.77 -5.73
N LEU A 231 -9.09 15.17 -5.71
CA LEU A 231 -9.24 13.73 -5.94
C LEU A 231 -8.80 13.33 -7.36
N PRO A 232 -9.23 14.02 -8.44
CA PRO A 232 -8.75 13.72 -9.79
C PRO A 232 -7.23 13.84 -9.95
N PHE A 233 -6.60 14.83 -9.31
CA PHE A 233 -5.14 14.96 -9.29
C PHE A 233 -4.48 13.76 -8.58
N GLY A 234 -5.03 13.36 -7.42
CA GLY A 234 -4.49 12.28 -6.60
C GLY A 234 -4.77 10.85 -7.11
N LYS A 235 -5.68 10.66 -8.07
CA LYS A 235 -6.09 9.33 -8.58
C LYS A 235 -4.96 8.41 -9.04
N ALA A 236 -3.86 8.97 -9.53
CA ALA A 236 -2.72 8.16 -9.98
C ALA A 236 -1.87 7.63 -8.83
N GLY A 237 -1.95 8.26 -7.64
CA GLY A 237 -1.20 7.87 -6.45
C GLY A 237 -2.05 7.29 -5.31
N ILE A 238 -3.39 7.32 -5.42
CA ILE A 238 -4.36 6.69 -4.52
C ILE A 238 -4.81 5.37 -5.15
#